data_AF-A0A7W1A9G4-F1
#
_entry.id   AF-A0A7W1A9G4-F1
#
_cell.length_a   1.000
_cell.length_b   1.000
_cell.length_c   1.000
_cell.angle_alpha   90.00
_cell.angle_beta   90.00
_cell.angle_gamma   90.00
#
_symmetry.space_group_name_H-M   'P 1'
#
loop_
_entity.id
_entity.type
_entity.pdbx_description
1 polymer ?
#
loop_
_entity_poly.entity_id
_entity_poly.type
_entity_poly.pdbx_seq_one_letter_code
_entity_poly.pdbx_strand_id
1 'polypeptide(L)'
;MSYQVPANSPYVPCPRCQGLNVTPVKFTWWGGAVGPRILKLVKCQQCGLSYKGKTGQSPTRDIVIYTVVIFAIVFALSLLATI
;
A
#
# COMPACT_ATOMS: atom_id res chain seq x y z
N MET A 1 24.65 14.07 -4.07
CA MET A 1 24.20 12.99 -4.98
C MET A 1 22.73 13.21 -5.30
N SER A 2 22.44 13.94 -6.38
CA SER A 2 21.09 14.13 -6.90
C SER A 2 20.71 12.91 -7.75
N TYR A 3 19.82 12.05 -7.23
CA TYR A 3 19.37 10.86 -7.97
C TYR A 3 18.33 11.29 -9.00
N GLN A 4 18.49 10.90 -10.27
CA GLN A 4 17.58 11.25 -11.36
C GLN A 4 16.38 10.30 -11.44
N VAL A 5 15.23 10.84 -11.85
CA VAL A 5 13.96 10.11 -12.02
C VAL A 5 14.07 9.26 -13.28
N PRO A 6 13.83 7.95 -13.25
CA PRO A 6 13.53 7.25 -14.49
C PRO A 6 12.21 7.86 -15.01
N ALA A 7 12.28 8.54 -16.16
CA ALA A 7 11.18 9.32 -16.75
C ALA A 7 9.88 8.52 -16.99
N ASN A 8 9.90 7.21 -16.76
CA ASN A 8 8.81 6.27 -17.00
C ASN A 8 8.31 5.54 -15.74
N SER A 9 8.64 6.03 -14.53
CA SER A 9 8.02 5.49 -13.31
C SER A 9 6.54 5.87 -13.27
N PRO A 10 5.60 4.90 -13.14
CA PRO A 10 4.17 5.20 -12.97
C PRO A 10 3.83 5.73 -11.56
N TYR A 11 4.85 5.97 -10.73
CA TYR A 11 4.71 6.38 -9.34
C TYR A 11 5.29 7.77 -9.11
N VAL A 12 4.63 8.55 -8.25
CA VAL A 12 5.11 9.85 -7.81
C VAL A 12 6.38 9.71 -6.96
N PRO A 13 7.26 10.72 -6.92
CA PRO A 13 8.40 10.74 -6.02
C PRO A 13 7.99 10.57 -4.56
N CYS A 14 8.87 10.01 -3.74
CA CYS A 14 8.59 9.82 -2.32
C CYS A 14 8.32 11.16 -1.62
N PRO A 15 7.19 11.34 -0.92
CA PRO A 15 6.84 12.62 -0.30
C PRO A 15 7.77 13.02 0.85
N ARG A 16 8.55 12.08 1.41
CA ARG A 16 9.45 12.33 2.56
C ARG A 16 10.87 12.70 2.15
N CYS A 17 11.45 11.99 1.19
CA CYS A 17 12.85 12.20 0.78
C CYS A 17 13.00 12.58 -0.70
N GLN A 18 11.89 12.73 -1.43
CA GLN A 18 11.85 12.94 -2.88
C GLN A 18 12.58 11.85 -3.68
N GLY A 19 12.81 10.70 -3.03
CA GLY A 19 13.44 9.54 -3.59
C GLY A 19 12.60 8.89 -4.68
N LEU A 20 13.29 8.32 -5.65
CA LEU A 20 12.74 7.87 -6.94
C LEU A 20 12.91 6.36 -7.12
N ASN A 21 13.74 5.76 -6.27
CA ASN A 21 13.80 4.33 -6.12
C ASN A 21 12.61 3.86 -5.28
N VAL A 22 11.52 3.53 -5.97
CA VAL A 22 10.23 3.16 -5.38
C VAL A 22 9.79 1.83 -5.97
N THR A 23 9.46 0.88 -5.11
CA THR A 23 9.06 -0.47 -5.53
C THR A 23 7.66 -0.81 -5.02
N PRO A 24 6.81 -1.49 -5.81
CA PRO A 24 5.52 -1.96 -5.35
C PRO A 24 5.67 -2.97 -4.21
N VAL A 25 4.85 -2.81 -3.17
CA VAL A 25 4.79 -3.77 -2.07
C VAL A 25 4.02 -4.99 -2.54
N LYS A 26 4.67 -6.17 -2.52
CA LYS A 26 4.06 -7.43 -3.00
C LYS A 26 3.24 -8.14 -1.92
N PHE A 27 3.58 -7.94 -0.65
CA PHE A 27 2.97 -8.64 0.48
C PHE A 27 2.99 -7.77 1.74
N THR A 28 1.93 -7.87 2.55
CA THR A 28 1.83 -7.28 3.90
C THR A 28 1.23 -8.30 4.86
N TRP A 29 1.65 -8.27 6.11
CA TRP A 29 1.16 -9.21 7.13
C TRP A 29 -0.35 -9.06 7.44
N TRP A 30 -0.91 -7.85 7.34
CA TRP A 30 -2.33 -7.57 7.60
C TRP A 30 -3.23 -7.73 6.37
N GLY A 31 -2.67 -7.76 5.16
CA GLY A 31 -3.43 -7.73 3.90
C GLY A 31 -3.02 -8.77 2.87
N GLY A 32 -2.11 -9.67 3.23
CA GLY A 32 -1.55 -10.67 2.32
C GLY A 32 -0.93 -10.03 1.07
N ALA A 33 -1.06 -10.72 -0.07
CA ALA A 33 -0.67 -10.19 -1.38
C ALA A 33 -1.73 -9.27 -2.02
N VAL A 34 -2.97 -9.30 -1.51
CA VAL A 34 -4.13 -8.64 -2.10
C VAL A 34 -4.21 -7.17 -1.67
N GLY A 35 -4.13 -6.90 -0.36
CA GLY A 35 -4.19 -5.56 0.21
C GLY A 35 -3.23 -4.55 -0.45
N PRO A 36 -1.93 -4.86 -0.59
CA PRO A 36 -0.96 -3.95 -1.22
C PRO A 36 -1.30 -3.59 -2.66
N ARG A 37 -1.88 -4.54 -3.43
CA ARG A 37 -2.26 -4.33 -4.84
C ARG A 37 -3.50 -3.46 -4.99
N ILE A 38 -4.49 -3.63 -4.12
CA ILE A 38 -5.71 -2.81 -4.10
C ILE A 38 -5.35 -1.38 -3.72
N LEU A 39 -4.55 -1.21 -2.67
CA LEU A 39 -4.15 0.10 -2.17
C LEU A 39 -3.09 0.80 -3.01
N LYS A 40 -2.57 0.15 -4.07
CA LYS A 40 -1.45 0.62 -4.89
C LYS A 40 -0.26 1.05 -4.03
N LEU A 41 0.03 0.23 -3.02
CA LEU A 41 1.04 0.51 -2.00
C LEU A 41 2.43 0.32 -2.58
N VAL A 42 3.27 1.33 -2.46
CA VAL A 42 4.67 1.29 -2.85
C VAL A 42 5.55 1.67 -1.68
N LYS A 43 6.79 1.19 -1.68
CA LYS A 43 7.80 1.49 -0.65
C LYS A 43 8.99 2.18 -1.30
N CYS A 44 9.40 3.29 -0.73
CA CYS A 44 10.65 3.95 -1.09
C CYS A 44 11.82 3.13 -0.55
N GLN A 45 12.76 2.77 -1.42
CA GLN A 45 13.97 2.02 -1.04
C GLN A 45 15.04 2.91 -0.39
N GLN A 46 14.89 4.24 -0.46
CA GLN A 46 15.85 5.17 0.13
C GLN A 46 15.53 5.50 1.60
N CYS A 47 14.27 5.83 1.91
CA CYS A 47 13.86 6.20 3.28
C CYS A 47 12.93 5.18 3.96
N GLY A 48 12.53 4.11 3.26
CA GLY A 48 11.65 3.08 3.80
C GLY A 48 10.17 3.45 3.91
N LEU A 49 9.78 4.70 3.56
CA LEU A 49 8.38 5.13 3.63
C LEU A 49 7.50 4.32 2.68
N SER A 50 6.37 3.84 3.20
CA SER A 50 5.30 3.22 2.39
C SER A 50 4.18 4.23 2.15
N TYR A 51 3.74 4.36 0.89
CA TYR A 51 2.74 5.35 0.48
C TYR A 51 1.99 4.89 -0.77
N LYS A 52 0.93 5.60 -1.14
CA LYS A 52 0.16 5.31 -2.37
C LYS A 52 0.94 5.78 -3.59
N GLY A 53 1.37 4.86 -4.45
CA GLY A 53 2.30 5.17 -5.54
C GLY A 53 1.78 6.22 -6.53
N LYS A 54 0.47 6.35 -6.73
CA LYS A 54 -0.11 7.34 -7.65
C LYS A 54 -0.29 8.74 -7.05
N THR A 55 -0.49 8.85 -5.73
CA THR A 55 -0.90 10.11 -5.09
C THR A 55 0.09 10.62 -4.06
N GLY A 56 1.05 9.81 -3.62
CA GLY A 56 1.98 10.19 -2.55
C GLY A 56 1.34 10.16 -1.15
N GLN A 57 0.04 9.85 -1.04
CA GLN A 57 -0.68 9.94 0.23
C GLN A 57 -0.35 8.80 1.19
N SER A 58 -0.62 9.05 2.48
CA SER A 58 -0.48 8.05 3.52
C SER A 58 -1.47 6.90 3.29
N PRO A 59 -1.02 5.64 3.41
CA PRO A 59 -1.86 4.49 3.13
C PRO A 59 -2.74 4.11 4.34
N THR A 60 -2.49 4.70 5.52
CA THR A 60 -3.11 4.29 6.78
C THR A 60 -4.64 4.31 6.74
N ARG A 61 -5.25 5.35 6.16
CA ARG A 61 -6.72 5.43 6.07
C ARG A 61 -7.29 4.28 5.26
N ASP A 62 -6.71 3.98 4.10
CA ASP A 62 -7.23 2.91 3.25
C ASP A 62 -6.94 1.52 3.84
N ILE A 63 -5.82 1.36 4.56
CA ILE A 63 -5.51 0.11 5.29
C ILE A 63 -6.60 -0.16 6.32
N VAL A 64 -6.98 0.83 7.11
CA VAL A 64 -8.02 0.70 8.14
C VAL A 64 -9.37 0.34 7.52
N ILE A 65 -9.75 1.00 6.42
CA ILE A 65 -10.99 0.68 5.72
C ILE A 65 -10.96 -0.76 5.18
N TYR A 66 -9.86 -1.15 4.54
CA TYR A 66 -9.67 -2.50 4.01
C TYR A 66 -9.76 -3.57 5.11
N THR A 67 -9.09 -3.39 6.24
CA THR A 67 -9.13 -4.36 7.33
C THR A 67 -10.53 -4.46 7.93
N VAL A 68 -11.22 -3.34 8.18
CA VAL A 68 -12.59 -3.35 8.70
C VAL A 68 -13.55 -4.10 7.77
N VAL A 69 -13.46 -3.86 6.46
CA VAL A 69 -14.30 -4.56 5.47
C VAL A 69 -14.04 -6.07 5.46
N ILE A 70 -12.77 -6.49 5.47
CA ILE A 70 -12.44 -7.92 5.51
C ILE A 70 -12.94 -8.56 6.80
N PHE A 71 -12.73 -7.92 7.94
CA PHE A 71 -13.22 -8.42 9.22
C PHE A 71 -14.74 -8.57 9.22
N ALA A 72 -15.48 -7.59 8.70
CA ALA A 72 -16.94 -7.65 8.60
C ALA A 72 -17.42 -8.81 7.71
N ILE A 73 -16.76 -9.04 6.57
CA ILE A 73 -17.09 -10.14 5.66
C ILE A 73 -16.81 -11.49 6.32
N VAL A 74 -15.63 -11.68 6.91
CA VAL A 74 -15.26 -12.93 7.59
C VAL A 74 -16.19 -13.19 8.76
N PHE A 75 -16.54 -12.15 9.54
CA PHE A 75 -17.48 -12.26 10.65
C PHE A 75 -18.88 -12.68 10.18
N ALA A 76 -19.43 -12.03 9.15
CA ALA A 76 -20.73 -12.38 8.58
C ALA A 76 -20.75 -13.82 8.03
N LEU A 77 -19.70 -14.23 7.31
CA LEU A 77 -19.56 -15.61 6.81
C LEU A 77 -19.45 -16.62 7.94
N SER A 78 -18.72 -16.29 9.00
CA SER A 78 -18.60 -17.18 10.16
C SER A 78 -19.94 -17.38 10.86
N LEU A 79 -20.72 -16.31 11.06
CA LEU A 79 -22.07 -16.42 11.62
C LEU A 79 -22.97 -17.29 10.75
N LEU A 80 -22.99 -17.05 9.44
CA LEU A 80 -23.76 -17.84 8.48
C LEU A 80 -23.35 -19.31 8.43
N ALA A 81 -22.06 -19.62 8.60
CA ALA A 81 -21.55 -20.99 8.62
C ALA A 81 -21.85 -21.73 9.93
N THR A 82 -22.20 -21.01 10.99
CA THR A 82 -22.49 -21.57 12.33
C THR A 82 -23.99 -21.66 12.66
N ILE A 83 -24.86 -21.15 11.78
CA ILE A 83 -26.33 -21.25 11.87
C ILE A 83 -26.79 -22.42 11.00
#